data_AF-A0A7X6C962-F1
#
_entry.id   AF-A0A7X6C962-F1
#
_cell.length_a   1.000
_cell.length_b   1.000
_cell.length_c   1.000
_cell.angle_alpha   90.00
_cell.angle_beta   90.00
_cell.angle_gamma   90.00
#
_symmetry.space_group_name_H-M   'P 1'
#
loop_
_entity.id
_entity.type
_entity.pdbx_description
1 polymer ?
#
loop_
_entity_poly.entity_id
_entity_poly.type
_entity_poly.pdbx_seq_one_letter_code
_entity_poly.pdbx_strand_id
1 'polypeptide(L)'
;MTKRRQPKAAAGESPLKTLRDELGMSQEEFARQIGTSVRTVSRWEAGDNVPTFTIAQMKALVNLLRSRGLTLDDLPDRFGPPG
;
A
#
# COMPACT_ATOMS: atom_id res chain seq x y z
N MET A 1 5.19 20.98 -10.01
CA MET A 1 4.87 19.83 -9.14
C MET A 1 4.30 18.72 -10.03
N THR A 2 5.16 17.88 -10.58
CA THR A 2 4.74 16.82 -11.49
C THR A 2 4.15 15.67 -10.67
N LYS A 3 2.82 15.53 -10.72
CA LYS A 3 2.13 14.27 -10.36
C LYS A 3 2.86 13.15 -11.11
N ARG A 4 3.64 12.32 -10.41
CA ARG A 4 4.07 11.05 -10.99
C ARG A 4 2.79 10.31 -11.34
N ARG A 5 2.63 9.99 -12.62
CA ARG A 5 1.49 9.20 -13.10
C ARG A 5 1.45 7.94 -12.24
N GLN A 6 0.32 7.66 -11.61
CA GLN A 6 0.11 6.36 -10.99
C GLN A 6 0.39 5.30 -12.08
N PRO A 7 1.12 4.24 -11.74
CA PRO A 7 1.23 3.08 -12.60
C PRO A 7 -0.20 2.62 -12.84
N LYS A 8 -0.56 2.45 -14.11
CA LYS A 8 -1.87 1.93 -14.48
C LYS A 8 -1.90 0.48 -14.00
N ALA A 9 -2.43 0.23 -12.80
CA ALA A 9 -2.70 -1.12 -12.31
C ALA A 9 -3.35 -1.91 -13.46
N ALA A 10 -2.82 -3.10 -13.77
CA ALA A 10 -3.44 -3.96 -14.76
C ALA A 10 -4.90 -4.18 -14.35
N ALA A 11 -5.82 -4.25 -15.33
CA ALA A 11 -7.24 -4.38 -15.04
C ALA A 11 -7.48 -5.63 -14.18
N GLY A 12 -7.81 -5.44 -12.89
CA GLY A 12 -8.00 -6.50 -11.91
C GLY A 12 -6.90 -6.66 -10.85
N GLU A 13 -5.79 -5.92 -10.92
CA GLU A 13 -4.73 -5.99 -9.91
C GLU A 13 -4.96 -5.00 -8.76
N SER A 14 -4.60 -5.42 -7.54
CA SER A 14 -4.66 -4.60 -6.34
C SER A 14 -3.70 -3.40 -6.42
N PRO A 15 -4.17 -2.16 -6.21
CA PRO A 15 -3.28 -1.01 -6.14
C PRO A 15 -2.27 -1.10 -4.99
N LEU A 16 -2.63 -1.73 -3.86
CA LEU A 16 -1.67 -1.98 -2.78
C LEU A 16 -0.57 -2.94 -3.23
N LYS A 17 -0.94 -4.02 -3.93
CA LYS A 17 0.04 -4.95 -4.49
C LYS A 17 0.97 -4.23 -5.46
N THR A 18 0.44 -3.42 -6.38
CA THR A 18 1.26 -2.64 -7.31
C THR A 18 2.24 -1.74 -6.55
N LEU A 19 1.77 -0.96 -5.57
CA LEU A 19 2.64 -0.13 -4.73
C LEU A 19 3.72 -0.96 -4.04
N ARG A 20 3.34 -2.10 -3.44
CA ARG A 20 4.27 -2.97 -2.72
C ARG A 20 5.34 -3.56 -3.64
N ASP A 21 4.95 -3.99 -4.83
CA ASP A 21 5.86 -4.55 -5.84
C ASP A 21 6.83 -3.46 -6.36
N GLU A 22 6.38 -2.22 -6.51
CA GLU A 22 7.25 -1.07 -6.83
C GLU A 22 8.22 -0.72 -5.69
N LEU A 23 7.79 -0.96 -4.45
CA LEU A 23 8.66 -0.90 -3.29
C LEU A 23 9.59 -2.12 -3.18
N GLY A 24 9.45 -3.13 -4.04
CA GLY A 24 10.24 -4.35 -4.02
C GLY A 24 10.07 -5.15 -2.73
N MET A 25 8.83 -5.21 -2.21
CA MET A 25 8.53 -5.86 -0.92
C MET A 25 7.61 -7.07 -1.09
N SER A 26 7.75 -8.08 -0.24
CA SER A 26 6.71 -9.10 -0.05
C SER A 26 5.58 -8.61 0.87
N GLN A 27 4.44 -9.31 0.91
CA GLN A 27 3.36 -8.99 1.85
C GLN A 27 3.83 -9.02 3.31
N GLU A 28 4.68 -9.99 3.65
CA GLU A 28 5.32 -10.15 4.96
C GLU A 28 6.18 -8.94 5.32
N GLU A 29 7.01 -8.48 4.38
CA GLU A 29 7.90 -7.35 4.60
C GLU A 29 7.12 -6.06 4.77
N PHE A 30 6.13 -5.82 3.92
CA PHE A 30 5.26 -4.66 4.03
C PHE A 30 4.51 -4.66 5.36
N ALA A 31 3.89 -5.79 5.73
CA ALA A 31 3.15 -5.93 6.98
C ALA A 31 4.03 -5.62 8.20
N ARG A 32 5.26 -6.16 8.23
CA ARG A 32 6.23 -5.92 9.29
C ARG A 32 6.61 -4.45 9.39
N GLN A 33 6.86 -3.78 8.26
CA GLN A 33 7.26 -2.37 8.26
C GLN A 33 6.17 -1.44 8.79
N ILE A 34 4.91 -1.73 8.50
CA ILE A 34 3.79 -0.90 8.98
C ILE A 34 3.22 -1.36 10.33
N GLY A 35 3.68 -2.48 10.88
CA GLY A 35 3.20 -3.02 12.15
C GLY A 35 1.79 -3.62 12.06
N THR A 36 1.52 -4.42 11.03
CA THR A 36 0.28 -5.20 10.87
C THR A 36 0.58 -6.67 10.57
N SER A 37 -0.47 -7.49 10.39
CA SER A 37 -0.32 -8.89 10.01
C SER A 37 -0.32 -9.08 8.50
N VAL A 38 0.39 -10.10 8.02
CA VAL A 38 0.39 -10.51 6.60
C VAL A 38 -1.02 -10.85 6.13
N ARG A 39 -1.82 -11.50 6.98
CA ARG A 39 -3.23 -11.79 6.73
C ARG A 39 -4.06 -10.53 6.49
N THR A 40 -3.75 -9.45 7.21
CA THR A 40 -4.42 -8.15 7.03
C THR A 40 -4.08 -7.56 5.66
N VAL A 41 -2.81 -7.58 5.28
CA VAL A 41 -2.35 -7.11 3.95
C VAL A 41 -3.00 -7.93 2.84
N SER A 42 -3.00 -9.26 2.96
CA SER A 42 -3.65 -10.16 1.99
C SER A 42 -5.14 -9.83 1.81
N ARG A 43 -5.89 -9.57 2.88
CA ARG A 43 -7.30 -9.15 2.81
C ARG A 43 -7.48 -7.78 2.17
N TRP A 44 -6.56 -6.84 2.41
CA TRP A 44 -6.59 -5.54 1.75
C TRP A 44 -6.33 -5.67 0.25
N GLU A 45 -5.34 -6.48 -0.15
CA GLU A 45 -5.04 -6.74 -1.56
C GLU A 45 -6.17 -7.51 -2.26
N ALA A 46 -6.89 -8.39 -1.55
CA ALA A 46 -8.07 -9.07 -2.09
C ALA A 46 -9.31 -8.17 -2.22
N GLY A 47 -9.33 -7.02 -1.51
CA GLY A 47 -10.50 -6.16 -1.41
C GLY A 47 -11.55 -6.66 -0.40
N ASP A 48 -11.23 -7.68 0.39
CA ASP A 48 -12.13 -8.25 1.41
C ASP A 48 -12.44 -7.25 2.53
N ASN A 49 -11.53 -6.31 2.80
CA ASN A 49 -11.67 -5.31 3.86
C ASN A 49 -11.06 -3.96 3.46
N VAL A 50 -11.72 -2.88 3.90
CA VAL A 50 -11.17 -1.53 3.83
C VAL A 50 -10.07 -1.37 4.89
N PRO A 51 -8.89 -0.81 4.53
CA PRO A 51 -7.81 -0.57 5.48
C PRO A 51 -8.22 0.36 6.62
N THR A 52 -7.93 -0.07 7.84
CA THR A 52 -7.96 0.77 9.03
C THR A 52 -6.56 0.77 9.66
N PHE A 53 -6.13 1.94 10.11
CA PHE A 53 -4.81 2.13 10.68
C PHE A 53 -4.93 2.72 12.08
N THR A 54 -4.13 2.21 13.01
CA THR A 54 -3.82 2.96 14.23
C THR A 54 -2.89 4.13 13.88
N ILE A 55 -2.78 5.12 14.78
CA ILE A 55 -1.84 6.23 14.60
C ILE A 55 -0.39 5.73 14.45
N ALA A 56 -0.01 4.68 15.17
CA ALA A 56 1.32 4.08 15.05
C ALA A 56 1.56 3.48 13.66
N GLN A 57 0.59 2.75 13.12
CA GLN A 57 0.68 2.16 11.79
C GLN A 57 0.69 3.23 10.69
N MET A 58 -0.11 4.29 10.84
CA MET A 58 -0.10 5.42 9.91
C MET A 58 1.27 6.13 9.90
N LYS A 59 1.86 6.37 11.08
CA LYS A 59 3.23 6.92 11.17
C LYS A 59 4.27 6.01 10.52
N ALA A 60 4.16 4.70 10.74
CA ALA A 60 5.05 3.72 10.13
C ALA A 60 4.93 3.70 8.60
N LEU A 61 3.71 3.74 8.06
CA LEU A 61 3.45 3.87 6.63
C LEU A 61 4.06 5.15 6.04
N VAL A 62 3.83 6.30 6.69
CA VAL A 62 4.41 7.58 6.25
C VAL A 62 5.95 7.53 6.24
N ASN A 63 6.56 6.94 7.27
CA ASN A 63 8.02 6.80 7.34
C ASN A 63 8.55 5.87 6.23
N LEU A 64 7.85 4.75 5.98
CA LEU A 64 8.15 3.85 4.88
C LEU A 64 8.13 4.59 3.54
N LEU A 65 7.05 5.31 3.23
CA LEU A 65 6.93 6.07 1.99
C LEU A 65 8.05 7.11 1.84
N ARG A 66 8.32 7.88 2.91
CA ARG A 66 9.40 8.89 2.92
C ARG A 66 10.77 8.28 2.66
N SER A 67 11.06 7.10 3.22
CA SER A 67 12.33 6.40 2.98
C SER A 67 12.57 6.05 1.50
N ARG A 68 11.51 6.09 0.68
CA ARG A 68 11.49 5.78 -0.75
C ARG A 68 11.25 7.02 -1.61
N GLY A 69 11.26 8.21 -1.02
CA GLY A 69 10.99 9.48 -1.71
C GLY A 69 9.52 9.66 -2.11
N LEU A 70 8.60 8.97 -1.42
CA LEU A 70 7.15 9.04 -1.62
C LEU A 70 6.47 9.77 -0.46
N THR A 71 5.23 10.17 -0.70
CA THR A 71 4.34 10.86 0.23
C THR A 71 2.99 10.18 0.31
N LEU A 72 2.10 10.65 1.19
CA LEU A 72 0.73 10.12 1.26
C LEU A 72 -0.05 10.35 -0.03
N ASP A 73 0.28 11.39 -0.81
CA ASP A 73 -0.39 11.68 -2.10
C ASP A 73 -0.06 10.64 -3.18
N ASP A 74 0.99 9.84 -2.97
CA ASP A 74 1.37 8.73 -3.84
C ASP A 74 0.67 7.42 -3.46
N LEU A 75 -0.03 7.38 -2.31
CA LEU A 75 -0.78 6.21 -1.88
C LEU A 75 -2.04 6.04 -2.75
N PRO A 76 -2.41 4.82 -3.13
CA PRO A 76 -3.68 4.61 -3.82
C PRO A 76 -4.86 4.88 -2.88
N ASP A 77 -5.94 5.47 -3.41
CA ASP A 77 -7.18 5.74 -2.67
C ASP A 77 -7.90 4.48 -2.17
N ARG A 78 -7.51 3.31 -2.71
CA ARG A 78 -8.09 2.00 -2.41
C ARG A 78 -7.03 0.92 -2.55
N PHE A 79 -7.07 -0.08 -1.68
CA PHE A 79 -6.04 -1.14 -1.66
C PHE A 79 -6.44 -2.38 -2.45
N GLY A 80 -7.74 -2.69 -2.52
CA GLY A 80 -8.24 -3.84 -3.28
C GLY A 80 -8.41 -3.55 -4.79
N PRO A 81 -8.71 -4.58 -5.61
CA PRO A 81 -8.87 -4.46 -7.05
C PRO A 81 -9.96 -3.45 -7.45
N PRO A 82 -9.89 -2.83 -8.64
CA PRO A 82 -11.06 -2.15 -9.22
C PRO A 82 -12.20 -3.16 -9.34
N GLY A 83 -13.36 -2.81 -8.77
CA GLY A 83 -14.58 -3.59 -8.91
C GLY A 83 -15.19 -3.44 -10.30
#